data_AF-A0A257YFA7-F1
#
_entry.id   AF-A0A257YFA7-F1
#
_cell.length_a   1.000
_cell.length_b   1.000
_cell.length_c   1.000
_cell.angle_alpha   90.00
_cell.angle_beta   90.00
_cell.angle_gamma   90.00
#
_symmetry.space_group_name_H-M   'P 1'
#
loop_
_entity.id
_entity.type
_entity.pdbx_description
1 polymer ?
#
loop_
_entity_poly.entity_id
_entity_poly.type
_entity_poly.pdbx_seq_one_letter_code
_entity_poly.pdbx_strand_id
1 'polypeptide(L)'
;MKREGGRAGIIGGWLIAMLASALPAAWSAAELAERNPLGIYADRMTGAFTPQLYWQFLRWWLPIAVPVSLLALACMFLNRRAD
;
A
#
# COMPACT_ATOMS: atom_id res chain seq x y z
N MET A 1 -17.07 25.36 19.27
CA MET A 1 -17.12 24.55 18.03
C MET A 1 -15.86 23.66 18.03
N LYS A 2 -15.98 22.42 18.52
CA LYS A 2 -14.84 21.50 18.68
C LYS A 2 -14.34 21.05 17.30
N ARG A 3 -13.03 21.16 17.04
CA ARG A 3 -12.39 20.75 15.78
C ARG A 3 -12.19 19.23 15.74
N GLU A 4 -13.27 18.44 15.81
CA GLU A 4 -13.18 16.97 15.71
C GLU A 4 -12.80 16.49 14.28
N GLY A 5 -12.81 17.37 13.29
CA GLY A 5 -12.52 17.04 11.88
C GLY A 5 -11.04 16.81 11.52
N GLY A 6 -10.09 17.22 12.37
CA GLY A 6 -8.66 17.20 12.02
C GLY A 6 -8.08 15.78 11.88
N ARG A 7 -8.35 14.89 12.84
CA ARG A 7 -7.82 13.51 12.81
C ARG A 7 -8.53 12.63 11.79
N ALA A 8 -9.86 12.76 11.68
CA ALA A 8 -10.64 12.02 10.69
C ALA A 8 -10.20 12.37 9.25
N GLY A 9 -9.92 13.64 8.97
CA GLY A 9 -9.40 14.07 7.66
C GLY A 9 -8.03 13.48 7.33
N ILE A 10 -7.11 13.41 8.30
CA ILE A 10 -5.78 12.79 8.10
C ILE A 10 -5.92 11.29 7.82
N ILE A 11 -6.78 10.58 8.56
CA ILE A 11 -7.03 9.14 8.34
C ILE A 11 -7.62 8.90 6.94
N GLY A 12 -8.62 9.69 6.55
CA GLY A 12 -9.25 9.59 5.22
C GLY A 12 -8.26 9.85 4.09
N GLY A 13 -7.48 10.94 4.19
CA GLY A 13 -6.44 11.25 3.21
C GLY A 13 -5.35 10.19 3.12
N TRP A 14 -4.90 9.65 4.27
CA TRP A 14 -3.95 8.56 4.34
C TRP A 14 -4.48 7.29 3.66
N LEU A 15 -5.73 6.91 3.91
CA LEU A 15 -6.31 5.69 3.34
C LEU A 15 -6.42 5.78 1.81
N ILE A 16 -6.85 6.94 1.28
CA ILE A 16 -6.90 7.19 -0.17
C ILE A 16 -5.49 7.14 -0.77
N ALA A 17 -4.51 7.81 -0.14
CA ALA A 17 -3.13 7.81 -0.62
C ALA A 17 -2.52 6.40 -0.61
N MET A 18 -2.80 5.60 0.42
CA MET A 18 -2.36 4.21 0.52
C MET A 18 -2.90 3.35 -0.61
N LEU A 19 -4.22 3.42 -0.86
CA LEU A 19 -4.85 2.68 -1.95
C LEU A 19 -4.31 3.12 -3.32
N ALA A 20 -4.21 4.43 -3.56
CA ALA A 20 -3.68 4.96 -4.81
C ALA A 20 -2.22 4.51 -5.05
N SER A 21 -1.39 4.51 -4.01
CA SER A 21 0.01 4.08 -4.10
C SER A 21 0.19 2.58 -4.35
N ALA A 22 -0.81 1.75 -4.02
CA ALA A 22 -0.75 0.32 -4.25
C ALA A 22 -1.01 -0.06 -5.72
N LEU A 23 -1.73 0.78 -6.47
CA LEU A 23 -2.15 0.48 -7.84
C LEU A 23 -0.97 0.23 -8.79
N PRO A 24 0.10 1.06 -8.84
CA PRO A 24 1.23 0.80 -9.73
C PRO A 24 1.96 -0.51 -9.38
N ALA A 25 2.16 -0.80 -8.09
CA ALA A 25 2.80 -2.03 -7.65
C ALA A 25 1.95 -3.27 -7.99
N ALA A 26 0.62 -3.17 -7.83
CA ALA A 26 -0.31 -4.22 -8.21
C ALA A 26 -0.31 -4.46 -9.72
N TRP A 27 -0.29 -3.39 -10.52
CA TRP A 27 -0.20 -3.47 -11.98
C TRP A 27 1.08 -4.20 -12.43
N SER A 28 2.24 -3.79 -11.90
CA SER A 28 3.51 -4.45 -12.21
C SER A 28 3.55 -5.92 -11.75
N ALA A 29 2.91 -6.25 -10.63
CA ALA A 29 2.79 -7.62 -10.17
C ALA A 29 1.90 -8.45 -11.12
N ALA A 30 0.77 -7.91 -11.58
CA ALA A 30 -0.08 -8.57 -12.56
C ALA A 30 0.67 -8.87 -13.87
N GLU A 31 1.44 -7.90 -14.39
CA GLU A 31 2.26 -8.14 -15.59
C GLU A 31 3.32 -9.25 -15.38
N LEU A 32 3.92 -9.33 -14.18
CA LEU A 32 4.85 -10.40 -13.83
C LEU A 32 4.17 -11.78 -13.80
N ALA A 33 2.96 -11.84 -13.24
CA ALA A 33 2.17 -13.06 -13.17
C ALA A 33 1.76 -13.56 -14.57
N GLU A 34 1.43 -12.64 -15.49
CA GLU A 34 1.08 -12.97 -16.87
C GLU A 34 2.29 -13.45 -17.68
N ARG A 35 3.42 -12.74 -17.59
CA ARG A 35 4.61 -13.09 -18.39
C ARG A 35 5.31 -14.33 -17.88
N ASN A 36 5.21 -14.61 -16.58
CA ASN A 36 5.75 -15.72 -15.78
C ASN A 36 6.42 -16.88 -16.56
N PRO A 37 7.63 -16.68 -17.11
CA PRO A 37 8.24 -17.65 -18.02
C PRO A 37 8.74 -18.89 -17.27
N LEU A 38 9.09 -18.71 -16.00
CA LEU A 38 9.69 -19.72 -15.12
C LEU A 38 8.69 -20.38 -14.16
N GLY A 39 7.42 -19.98 -14.15
CA GLY A 39 6.43 -20.52 -13.20
C GLY A 39 6.66 -20.08 -11.74
N ILE A 40 7.46 -19.03 -11.52
CA ILE A 40 7.86 -18.58 -10.17
C ILE A 40 6.80 -17.70 -9.54
N TYR A 41 5.98 -16.99 -10.33
CA TYR A 41 5.03 -15.99 -9.83
C TYR A 41 3.59 -16.49 -9.76
N ALA A 42 3.20 -17.37 -10.67
CA ALA A 42 1.95 -18.10 -10.65
C ALA A 42 2.21 -19.59 -10.93
N ASP A 43 1.52 -20.47 -10.22
CA ASP A 43 1.56 -21.90 -10.47
C ASP A 43 0.87 -22.21 -11.80
N ARG A 44 1.57 -22.91 -12.70
CA ARG A 44 1.03 -23.31 -14.01
C ARG A 44 -0.10 -24.34 -13.92
N MET A 45 -0.11 -25.16 -12.87
CA MET A 45 -1.09 -26.26 -12.73
C MET A 45 -2.42 -25.76 -12.15
N THR A 46 -2.35 -24.85 -11.19
CA THR A 46 -3.52 -24.38 -10.43
C THR A 46 -3.93 -22.94 -10.76
N GLY A 47 -3.06 -22.16 -11.41
CA GLY A 47 -3.25 -20.74 -11.65
C GLY A 47 -3.11 -19.87 -10.39
N ALA A 48 -2.76 -20.45 -9.24
CA ALA A 48 -2.65 -19.72 -7.98
C ALA A 48 -1.40 -18.82 -7.96
N PHE A 49 -1.52 -17.65 -7.35
CA PHE A 49 -0.37 -16.77 -7.12
C PHE A 49 0.54 -17.33 -6.05
N THR A 50 1.83 -17.28 -6.33
CA THR A 50 2.88 -17.76 -5.43
C THR A 50 3.28 -16.70 -4.40
N PRO A 51 3.86 -17.09 -3.26
CA PRO A 51 4.44 -16.17 -2.28
C PRO A 51 5.42 -15.16 -2.88
N GLN A 52 6.17 -15.54 -3.91
CA GLN A 52 7.15 -14.70 -4.59
C GLN A 52 6.50 -13.49 -5.26
N LEU A 53 5.29 -13.64 -5.81
CA LEU A 53 4.56 -12.52 -6.40
C LEU A 53 4.15 -11.50 -5.33
N TYR A 54 3.65 -11.97 -4.19
CA TYR A 54 3.33 -11.11 -3.04
C TYR A 54 4.58 -10.39 -2.51
N TRP A 55 5.72 -11.08 -2.46
CA TRP A 55 6.97 -10.46 -2.03
C TRP A 55 7.41 -9.36 -3.00
N GLN A 56 7.25 -9.57 -4.30
CA GLN A 56 7.59 -8.55 -5.30
C GLN A 56 6.67 -7.33 -5.20
N PHE A 57 5.36 -7.54 -5.01
CA PHE A 57 4.41 -6.46 -4.72
C PHE A 57 4.85 -5.66 -3.49
N LEU A 58 5.13 -6.35 -2.37
CA LEU A 58 5.54 -5.69 -1.13
C LEU A 58 6.87 -4.94 -1.29
N ARG A 59 7.84 -5.53 -2.00
CA ARG A 59 9.14 -4.90 -2.28
C ARG A 59 9.00 -3.56 -3.01
N TRP A 60 8.04 -3.44 -3.92
CA TRP A 60 7.78 -2.20 -4.65
C TRP A 60 6.89 -1.23 -3.90
N TRP A 61 5.91 -1.74 -3.15
CA TRP A 61 4.93 -0.91 -2.47
C TRP A 61 5.41 -0.37 -1.12
N LEU A 62 6.11 -1.17 -0.32
CA LEU A 62 6.57 -0.80 1.02
C LEU A 62 7.41 0.49 1.06
N PRO A 63 8.34 0.75 0.12
CA PRO A 63 9.09 2.00 0.08
C PRO A 63 8.21 3.26 -0.03
N ILE A 64 6.96 3.13 -0.48
CA ILE A 64 6.00 4.24 -0.58
C ILE A 64 5.04 4.22 0.62
N ALA A 65 4.49 3.05 0.93
CA ALA A 65 3.53 2.86 2.01
C ALA A 65 4.08 3.24 3.39
N VAL A 66 5.35 2.92 3.67
CA VAL A 66 5.98 3.17 4.96
C VAL A 66 6.14 4.69 5.21
N PRO A 67 6.79 5.48 4.33
CA PRO A 67 6.87 6.94 4.51
C PRO A 67 5.50 7.62 4.61
N VAL A 68 4.53 7.24 3.78
CA VAL A 68 3.17 7.81 3.81
C VAL A 68 2.49 7.55 5.16
N SER A 69 2.63 6.34 5.69
CA SER A 69 2.07 5.98 6.99
C SER A 69 2.77 6.68 8.15
N LEU A 70 4.10 6.81 8.10
CA LEU A 70 4.87 7.56 9.10
C LEU A 70 4.50 9.04 9.10
N LEU A 71 4.32 9.65 7.93
CA LEU A 71 3.88 11.03 7.80
C LEU A 71 2.48 11.23 8.40
N ALA A 72 1.52 10.35 8.07
CA ALA A 72 0.18 10.41 8.63
C ALA A 72 0.18 10.26 10.15
N LEU A 73 0.99 9.33 10.68
CA LEU A 73 1.16 9.14 12.12
C LEU A 73 1.76 10.39 12.79
N ALA A 74 2.79 10.99 12.20
CA ALA A 74 3.38 12.23 12.69
C ALA A 74 2.36 13.37 12.71
N CYS A 75 1.58 13.54 11.63
CA CYS A 75 0.51 14.52 11.57
C CYS A 75 -0.54 14.31 12.67
N MET A 76 -0.99 13.07 12.90
CA MET A 76 -1.93 12.77 13.99
C MET A 76 -1.33 13.05 15.38
N PHE A 77 -0.06 12.71 15.59
CA PHE A 77 0.63 12.95 16.85
C PHE A 77 0.80 14.44 17.14
N LEU A 78 1.08 15.26 16.12
CA LEU A 78 1.14 16.71 16.25
C LEU A 78 -0.25 17.30 16.51
N ASN A 79 -1.28 16.82 15.81
CA ASN A 79 -2.65 17.30 16.00
C ASN A 79 -3.19 16.99 17.40
N ARG A 80 -2.70 15.95 18.08
CA ARG A 80 -3.10 15.61 19.47
C ARG A 80 -2.78 16.70 20.50
N ARG A 81 -1.84 17.61 20.19
CA ARG A 81 -1.45 18.70 21.10
C ARG A 81 -2.28 19.97 20.90
N ALA A 82 -3.10 20.01 19.85
CA ALA A 82 -3.98 21.13 19.54
C ALA A 82 -5.42 20.94 20.07
N ASP A 83 -5.72 19.74 20.58
CA ASP A 83 -6.92 19.38 21.35
C ASP A 83 -6.62 19.45 22.85
#